data_AF-A0A1C3E4B3-F1
#
_entry.id   AF-A0A1C3E4B3-F1
#
_cell.length_a   1.000
_cell.length_b   1.000
_cell.length_c   1.000
_cell.angle_alpha   90.00
_cell.angle_beta   90.00
_cell.angle_gamma   90.00
#
_symmetry.space_group_name_H-M   'P 1'
#
loop_
_entity.id
_entity.type
_entity.pdbx_description
1 polymer ?
#
loop_
_entity_poly.entity_id
_entity_poly.type
_entity_poly.pdbx_seq_one_letter_code
_entity_poly.pdbx_strand_id
1 'polypeptide(L)'
;MDEMEASIAAASSTFVPLSGLATHSKREVSDVTDFVSLVESRKHWIQHVLRPWCRFASVAELRLAALNWGDLAGQISPDATLWPWAWERFEGVIHTELGFDESRQWNVSLRNGSEISGYINGRLSRDEQIVLVYRDCHSQELTTTSPISLDEISSIRPLGPHPRSE
;
A
#
# COMPACT_ATOMS: atom_id res chain seq x y z
N MET A 1 -24.57 7.90 -54.19
CA MET A 1 -23.99 7.92 -55.53
C MET A 1 -23.45 9.31 -55.71
N ASP A 2 -22.26 9.54 -55.15
CA ASP A 2 -20.98 9.45 -55.88
C ASP A 2 -20.68 10.85 -56.43
N GLU A 3 -19.56 11.51 -56.23
CA GLU A 3 -18.28 11.27 -55.57
C GLU A 3 -17.76 12.72 -55.39
N MET A 4 -17.35 13.11 -54.18
CA MET A 4 -16.77 14.44 -53.93
C MET A 4 -15.27 14.25 -53.76
N GLU A 5 -14.58 14.06 -54.89
CA GLU A 5 -13.13 13.83 -54.96
C GLU A 5 -12.35 15.16 -54.93
N ALA A 6 -11.65 15.31 -53.80
CA ALA A 6 -10.26 15.72 -53.68
C ALA A 6 -9.77 16.99 -54.43
N SER A 7 -9.75 18.08 -53.68
CA SER A 7 -8.95 19.28 -53.94
C SER A 7 -7.46 19.00 -53.65
N ILE A 8 -6.63 18.95 -54.71
CA ILE A 8 -5.17 18.83 -54.62
C ILE A 8 -4.57 20.23 -54.68
N ALA A 9 -4.20 20.78 -53.52
CA ALA A 9 -3.40 21.99 -53.41
C ALA A 9 -1.94 21.62 -53.14
N ALA A 10 -1.08 22.00 -54.08
CA ALA A 10 0.37 21.90 -53.97
C ALA A 10 0.89 22.86 -52.88
N ALA A 11 1.65 22.32 -51.92
CA ALA A 11 2.50 23.10 -51.05
C ALA A 11 3.90 22.47 -50.98
N SER A 12 4.87 23.29 -51.36
CA SER A 12 6.30 23.03 -51.49
C SER A 12 6.92 22.29 -50.30
N SER A 13 7.54 21.16 -50.62
CA SER A 13 8.37 20.38 -49.69
C SER A 13 9.68 21.14 -49.44
N THR A 14 9.83 21.69 -48.23
CA THR A 14 11.09 22.28 -47.76
C THR A 14 11.84 21.21 -47.00
N PHE A 15 12.86 20.64 -47.65
CA PHE A 15 13.77 19.65 -47.08
C PHE A 15 14.81 20.37 -46.22
N VAL A 16 14.74 20.21 -44.90
CA VAL A 16 15.77 20.67 -43.96
C VAL A 16 16.48 19.42 -43.41
N PRO A 17 17.79 19.24 -43.64
CA PRO A 17 18.51 18.13 -43.04
C PRO A 17 18.88 18.51 -41.60
N LEU A 18 18.23 17.89 -40.62
CA LEU A 18 18.67 17.96 -39.23
C LEU A 18 19.58 16.77 -38.93
N SER A 19 20.85 16.85 -39.36
CA SER A 19 21.91 16.09 -38.71
C SER A 19 22.34 16.86 -37.46
N GLY A 20 22.02 16.35 -36.28
CA GLY A 20 22.48 16.99 -35.06
C GLY A 20 21.88 16.42 -33.79
N LEU A 21 22.65 15.51 -33.18
CA LEU A 21 22.64 15.17 -31.76
C LEU A 21 21.45 14.36 -31.25
N ALA A 22 21.62 13.06 -31.42
CA ALA A 22 21.34 12.11 -30.36
C ALA A 22 21.87 12.66 -29.02
N THR A 23 20.97 13.00 -28.12
CA THR A 23 21.14 12.64 -26.72
C THR A 23 20.01 11.68 -26.41
N HIS A 24 20.22 10.41 -26.77
CA HIS A 24 19.76 9.36 -25.89
C HIS A 24 20.26 9.76 -24.50
N SER A 25 19.36 10.27 -23.67
CA SER A 25 19.57 10.32 -22.23
C SER A 25 19.65 8.86 -21.79
N LYS A 26 20.81 8.25 -22.05
CA LYS A 26 21.25 6.99 -21.51
C LYS A 26 21.19 7.24 -20.03
N ARG A 27 20.11 6.78 -19.41
CA ARG A 27 19.96 6.75 -17.96
C ARG A 27 21.18 5.97 -17.50
N GLU A 28 22.18 6.69 -17.00
CA GLU A 28 23.36 6.06 -16.42
C GLU A 28 22.82 5.24 -15.25
N VAL A 29 22.73 3.94 -15.48
CA VAL A 29 22.76 2.97 -14.40
C VAL A 29 24.13 3.23 -13.77
N SER A 30 24.15 4.03 -12.71
CA SER A 30 25.33 4.26 -11.90
C SER A 30 25.87 2.88 -11.56
N ASP A 31 27.01 2.56 -12.17
CA ASP A 31 27.64 1.26 -12.05
C ASP A 31 27.87 1.04 -10.56
N VAL A 32 27.14 0.08 -9.98
CA VAL A 32 27.30 -0.30 -8.59
C VAL A 32 28.61 -1.09 -8.54
N THR A 33 29.72 -0.37 -8.43
CA THR A 33 31.06 -0.94 -8.65
C THR A 33 31.56 -1.78 -7.49
N ASP A 34 30.95 -1.66 -6.30
CA ASP A 34 31.34 -2.38 -5.10
C ASP A 34 30.13 -2.92 -4.31
N PHE A 35 30.39 -3.91 -3.47
CA PHE A 35 29.36 -4.60 -2.68
C PHE A 35 28.66 -3.67 -1.67
N VAL A 36 29.36 -2.69 -1.10
CA VAL A 36 28.76 -1.76 -0.13
C VAL A 36 27.72 -0.89 -0.86
N SER A 37 28.08 -0.37 -2.02
CA SER A 37 27.19 0.38 -2.90
C SER A 37 25.95 -0.44 -3.30
N LEU A 38 26.09 -1.75 -3.52
CA LEU A 38 24.97 -2.66 -3.82
C LEU A 38 24.01 -2.80 -2.64
N VAL A 39 24.55 -3.02 -1.44
CA VAL A 39 23.77 -3.15 -0.22
C VAL A 39 23.00 -1.86 0.06
N GLU A 40 23.65 -0.70 -0.06
CA GLU A 40 23.00 0.59 0.16
C GLU A 40 21.93 0.89 -0.91
N SER A 41 22.18 0.56 -2.17
CA SER A 41 21.18 0.66 -3.24
C SER A 41 19.93 -0.18 -2.92
N ARG A 42 20.11 -1.42 -2.46
CA ARG A 42 18.99 -2.29 -2.05
C ARG A 42 18.24 -1.74 -0.85
N LYS A 43 18.93 -1.29 0.20
CA LYS A 43 18.31 -0.68 1.38
C LYS A 43 17.49 0.54 0.98
N HIS A 44 18.05 1.40 0.14
CA HIS A 44 17.37 2.59 -0.37
C HIS A 44 16.09 2.20 -1.13
N TRP A 45 16.16 1.22 -2.04
CA TRP A 45 14.98 0.75 -2.76
C TRP A 45 13.91 0.17 -1.81
N ILE A 46 14.28 -0.62 -0.81
CA ILE A 46 13.33 -1.15 0.18
C ILE A 46 12.64 -0.02 0.93
N GLN A 47 13.40 0.96 1.44
CA GLN A 47 12.85 2.03 2.29
C GLN A 47 12.06 3.07 1.52
N HIS A 48 12.48 3.41 0.30
CA HIS A 48 11.90 4.52 -0.46
C HIS A 48 10.96 4.09 -1.59
N VAL A 49 10.95 2.81 -1.96
CA VAL A 49 10.08 2.28 -3.02
C VAL A 49 9.17 1.19 -2.48
N LEU A 50 9.74 0.06 -2.01
CA LEU A 50 8.94 -1.12 -1.69
C LEU A 50 8.02 -0.91 -0.49
N ARG A 51 8.54 -0.45 0.64
CA ARG A 51 7.74 -0.22 1.86
C ARG A 51 6.67 0.86 1.64
N PRO A 52 6.96 2.02 1.03
CA PRO A 52 5.92 2.98 0.66
C PRO A 52 4.87 2.38 -0.26
N TRP A 53 5.26 1.60 -1.28
CA TRP A 53 4.31 0.94 -2.17
C TRP A 53 3.36 0.01 -1.41
N CYS A 54 3.85 -0.77 -0.44
CA CYS A 54 3.02 -1.65 0.39
C CYS A 54 1.90 -0.90 1.13
N ARG A 55 2.14 0.35 1.55
CA ARG A 55 1.15 1.19 2.26
C ARG A 55 0.01 1.66 1.37
N PHE A 56 0.17 1.67 0.05
CA PHE A 56 -0.83 2.21 -0.88
C PHE A 56 -1.41 1.17 -1.82
N ALA A 57 -0.71 0.05 -2.04
CA ALA A 57 -1.17 -1.03 -2.90
C ALA A 57 -2.50 -1.63 -2.40
N SER A 58 -3.29 -2.12 -3.36
CA SER A 58 -4.53 -2.86 -3.10
C SER A 58 -4.23 -4.24 -2.50
N VAL A 59 -5.22 -4.84 -1.84
CA VAL A 59 -5.08 -6.22 -1.31
C VAL A 59 -4.75 -7.22 -2.42
N ALA A 60 -5.32 -7.04 -3.61
CA ALA A 60 -5.05 -7.91 -4.76
C ALA A 60 -3.56 -7.88 -5.17
N GLU A 61 -2.97 -6.68 -5.25
CA GLU A 61 -1.56 -6.51 -5.56
C GLU A 61 -0.65 -7.00 -4.43
N LEU A 62 -1.02 -6.75 -3.18
CA LEU A 62 -0.28 -7.24 -2.00
C LEU A 62 -0.24 -8.77 -1.97
N ARG A 63 -1.36 -9.44 -2.23
CA ARG A 63 -1.40 -10.91 -2.35
C ARG A 63 -0.51 -11.41 -3.48
N LEU A 64 -0.50 -10.74 -4.63
CA LEU A 64 0.41 -11.08 -5.73
C LEU A 64 1.88 -10.87 -5.31
N ALA A 65 2.19 -9.79 -4.62
CA ALA A 65 3.53 -9.52 -4.09
C ALA A 65 3.94 -10.56 -3.06
N ALA A 66 3.03 -11.03 -2.20
CA ALA A 66 3.29 -12.09 -1.22
C ALA A 66 3.77 -13.39 -1.89
N LEU A 67 3.18 -13.76 -3.03
CA LEU A 67 3.58 -14.94 -3.83
C LEU A 67 4.99 -14.78 -4.42
N ASN A 68 5.39 -13.56 -4.74
CA ASN A 68 6.68 -13.22 -5.37
C ASN A 68 7.66 -12.56 -4.38
N TRP A 69 7.39 -12.66 -3.08
CA TRP A 69 8.09 -11.86 -2.08
C TRP A 69 9.56 -12.27 -1.96
N GLY A 70 9.86 -13.55 -2.20
CA GLY A 70 11.22 -14.08 -2.29
C GLY A 70 12.11 -13.31 -3.27
N ASP A 71 11.55 -12.93 -4.42
CA ASP A 71 12.28 -12.21 -5.46
C ASP A 71 12.36 -10.70 -5.17
N LEU A 72 11.35 -10.14 -4.50
CA LEU A 72 11.28 -8.72 -4.17
C LEU A 72 12.14 -8.36 -2.95
N ALA A 73 12.00 -9.12 -1.86
CA ALA A 73 12.54 -8.81 -0.54
C ALA A 73 13.54 -9.86 -0.03
N GLY A 74 13.78 -10.94 -0.77
CA GLY A 74 14.63 -12.05 -0.36
C GLY A 74 13.89 -13.07 0.52
N GLN A 75 14.63 -13.87 1.28
CA GLN A 75 14.09 -15.00 2.07
C GLN A 75 13.28 -14.62 3.32
N ILE A 76 12.86 -13.35 3.46
CA ILE A 76 12.06 -12.90 4.61
C ILE A 76 10.59 -13.23 4.33
N SER A 77 9.86 -13.75 5.34
CA SER A 77 8.43 -14.03 5.18
C SER A 77 7.63 -12.74 4.92
N PRO A 78 6.61 -12.78 4.02
CA PRO A 78 5.64 -11.69 3.88
C PRO A 78 5.01 -11.28 5.21
N ASP A 79 4.71 -12.24 6.09
CA ASP A 79 4.07 -12.01 7.39
C ASP A 79 4.93 -11.16 8.33
N ALA A 80 6.24 -11.22 8.17
CA ALA A 80 7.19 -10.44 8.96
C ALA A 80 7.44 -9.03 8.39
N THR A 81 7.04 -8.76 7.14
CA THR A 81 7.41 -7.51 6.44
C THR A 81 6.28 -6.91 5.61
N LEU A 82 5.84 -7.58 4.55
CA LEU A 82 4.79 -7.12 3.64
C LEU A 82 3.54 -6.64 4.39
N TRP A 83 2.95 -7.53 5.21
CA TRP A 83 1.69 -7.23 5.89
C TRP A 83 1.84 -6.14 6.95
N PRO A 84 2.86 -6.18 7.84
CA PRO A 84 3.15 -5.06 8.73
C PRO A 84 3.30 -3.73 8.00
N TRP A 85 4.05 -3.69 6.89
CA TRP A 85 4.22 -2.47 6.10
C TRP A 85 2.94 -2.01 5.43
N ALA A 86 2.05 -2.93 5.03
CA ALA A 86 0.74 -2.57 4.50
C ALA A 86 -0.13 -1.88 5.55
N TRP A 87 -0.12 -2.40 6.79
CA TRP A 87 -0.87 -1.84 7.92
C TRP A 87 -0.34 -0.52 8.45
N GLU A 88 0.93 -0.16 8.17
CA GLU A 88 1.49 1.16 8.50
C GLU A 88 0.77 2.33 7.81
N ARG A 89 -0.12 2.07 6.86
CA ARG A 89 -1.02 3.10 6.31
C ARG A 89 -1.97 3.68 7.37
N PHE A 90 -2.15 2.99 8.51
CA PHE A 90 -2.88 3.48 9.67
C PHE A 90 -1.94 3.68 10.85
N GLU A 91 -1.71 4.94 11.21
CA GLU A 91 -0.72 5.33 12.21
C GLU A 91 -1.02 4.69 13.59
N GLY A 92 -0.01 4.03 14.15
CA GLY A 92 -0.07 3.45 15.50
C GLY A 92 -0.87 2.16 15.62
N VAL A 93 -1.48 1.65 14.55
CA VAL A 93 -2.27 0.42 14.58
C VAL A 93 -1.41 -0.83 14.74
N ILE A 94 -0.21 -0.82 14.15
CA ILE A 94 0.74 -1.93 14.18
C ILE A 94 2.11 -1.46 14.65
N HIS A 95 2.75 -2.31 15.44
CA HIS A 95 4.15 -2.24 15.79
C HIS A 95 4.90 -3.33 15.02
N THR A 96 5.95 -2.98 14.28
CA THR A 96 6.67 -3.92 13.40
C THR A 96 7.17 -5.17 14.14
N GLU A 97 7.52 -5.06 15.42
CA GLU A 97 8.02 -6.20 16.22
C GLU A 97 6.97 -6.85 17.14
N LEU A 98 5.88 -6.15 17.47
CA LEU A 98 4.89 -6.62 18.45
C LEU A 98 3.53 -6.99 17.82
N GLY A 99 3.34 -6.71 16.54
CA GLY A 99 2.05 -6.88 15.86
C GLY A 99 1.07 -5.75 16.17
N PHE A 100 -0.23 -6.05 16.08
CA PHE A 100 -1.28 -5.06 16.31
C PHE A 100 -1.28 -4.53 17.74
N ASP A 101 -1.57 -3.25 17.92
CA ASP A 101 -1.78 -2.66 19.24
C ASP A 101 -3.19 -3.04 19.75
N GLU A 102 -3.26 -4.18 20.43
CA GLU A 102 -4.47 -4.70 21.08
C GLU A 102 -4.84 -3.93 22.36
N SER A 103 -3.96 -3.07 22.87
CA SER A 103 -4.16 -2.38 24.16
C SER A 103 -5.07 -1.16 24.06
N ARG A 104 -5.28 -0.65 22.84
CA ARG A 104 -6.07 0.55 22.57
C ARG A 104 -7.40 0.21 21.93
N GLN A 105 -8.39 1.02 22.26
CA GLN A 105 -9.65 1.01 21.54
C GLN A 105 -9.51 1.88 20.29
N TRP A 106 -10.01 1.36 19.18
CA TRP A 106 -9.94 1.97 17.86
C TRP A 106 -11.35 2.25 17.35
N ASN A 107 -11.53 3.36 16.66
CA ASN A 107 -12.67 3.58 15.76
C ASN A 107 -12.19 3.31 14.33
N VAL A 108 -12.81 2.31 13.69
CA VAL A 108 -12.56 1.88 12.32
C VAL A 108 -13.72 2.35 11.46
N SER A 109 -13.45 3.28 10.55
CA SER A 109 -14.40 3.73 9.53
C SER A 109 -14.21 2.87 8.27
N LEU A 110 -15.30 2.34 7.76
CA LEU A 110 -15.33 1.53 6.54
C LEU A 110 -15.76 2.37 5.34
N ARG A 111 -15.36 1.95 4.14
CA ARG A 111 -15.68 2.62 2.87
C ARG A 111 -17.18 2.67 2.56
N ASN A 112 -17.96 1.76 3.12
CA ASN A 112 -19.42 1.77 3.02
C ASN A 112 -20.08 2.84 3.93
N GLY A 113 -19.29 3.61 4.68
CA GLY A 113 -19.76 4.66 5.60
C GLY A 113 -20.08 4.17 7.02
N SER A 114 -19.98 2.86 7.29
CA SER A 114 -20.17 2.34 8.65
C SER A 114 -18.94 2.57 9.53
N GLU A 115 -19.17 2.70 10.83
CA GLU A 115 -18.11 2.84 11.83
C GLU A 115 -18.24 1.75 12.88
N ILE A 116 -17.10 1.19 13.28
CA ILE A 116 -17.03 0.14 14.29
C ILE A 116 -15.97 0.54 15.32
N SER A 117 -16.34 0.54 16.59
CA SER A 117 -15.42 0.85 17.69
C SER A 117 -15.12 -0.39 18.52
N GLY A 118 -13.84 -0.70 18.74
CA GLY A 118 -13.43 -1.92 19.45
C GLY A 118 -11.92 -2.05 19.63
N TYR A 119 -11.49 -3.15 20.23
CA TYR A 119 -10.07 -3.50 20.38
C TYR A 119 -9.69 -4.47 19.25
N ILE A 120 -8.52 -4.28 18.64
CA ILE A 120 -8.05 -5.24 17.62
C ILE A 120 -7.68 -6.56 18.32
N ASN A 121 -8.15 -7.67 17.76
CA ASN A 121 -7.78 -9.01 18.18
C ASN A 121 -6.68 -9.53 17.25
N GLY A 122 -5.40 -9.37 17.62
CA GLY A 122 -4.28 -9.81 16.80
C GLY A 122 -4.17 -11.33 16.64
N ARG A 123 -4.84 -12.12 17.50
CA ARG A 123 -4.89 -13.59 17.36
C ARG A 123 -5.81 -14.05 16.24
N LEU A 124 -6.85 -13.28 15.96
CA LEU A 124 -7.82 -13.56 14.89
C LEU A 124 -7.56 -12.74 13.62
N SER A 125 -6.89 -11.60 13.76
CA SER A 125 -6.42 -10.78 12.65
C SER A 125 -5.26 -11.48 11.94
N ARG A 126 -5.27 -11.49 10.61
CA ARG A 126 -4.24 -12.13 9.78
C ARG A 126 -4.07 -11.34 8.50
N ASP A 127 -2.82 -11.23 8.06
CA ASP A 127 -2.46 -10.74 6.73
C ASP A 127 -3.12 -9.40 6.41
N GLU A 128 -4.07 -9.39 5.47
CA GLU A 128 -4.83 -8.21 5.04
C GLU A 128 -6.09 -7.93 5.87
N GLN A 129 -6.38 -8.66 6.94
CA GLN A 129 -7.64 -8.55 7.68
C GLN A 129 -7.45 -8.31 9.16
N ILE A 130 -8.32 -7.46 9.74
CA ILE A 130 -8.43 -7.29 11.18
C ILE A 130 -9.78 -7.77 11.71
N VAL A 131 -9.78 -8.23 12.95
CA VAL A 131 -10.98 -8.57 13.71
C VAL A 131 -11.03 -7.67 14.94
N LEU A 132 -12.17 -7.00 15.16
CA LEU A 132 -12.38 -6.18 16.35
C LEU A 132 -13.20 -6.94 17.39
N VAL A 133 -12.83 -6.80 18.66
CA VAL A 133 -13.64 -7.16 19.81
C VAL A 133 -14.32 -5.91 20.34
N TYR A 134 -15.64 -5.95 20.50
CA TYR A 134 -16.41 -4.82 21.01
C TYR A 134 -17.55 -5.30 21.90
N ARG A 135 -18.12 -4.38 22.67
CA ARG A 135 -19.31 -4.66 23.47
C ARG A 135 -20.53 -4.26 22.66
N ASP A 136 -21.42 -5.21 22.41
CA ASP A 136 -22.69 -4.93 21.75
C ASP A 136 -23.56 -4.07 22.68
N CYS A 137 -24.14 -3.00 22.14
CA CYS A 137 -24.95 -2.06 22.90
C CYS A 137 -26.27 -2.69 23.40
N HIS A 138 -26.79 -3.69 22.69
CA HIS A 138 -28.05 -4.34 23.01
C HIS A 138 -27.90 -5.46 24.04
N SER A 139 -26.95 -6.38 23.81
CA SER A 139 -26.74 -7.54 24.69
C SER A 139 -25.79 -7.27 25.85
N GLN A 140 -24.98 -6.19 25.78
CA GLN A 140 -23.85 -5.95 26.67
C GLN A 140 -22.80 -7.07 26.67
N GLU A 141 -22.89 -8.05 25.77
CA GLU A 141 -21.91 -9.13 25.64
C GLU A 141 -20.71 -8.66 24.82
N LEU A 142 -19.55 -9.27 25.08
CA LEU A 142 -18.38 -9.11 24.23
C LEU A 142 -18.58 -9.94 22.97
N THR A 143 -18.57 -9.28 21.82
CA THR A 143 -18.68 -9.93 20.52
C THR A 143 -17.50 -9.55 19.63
N THR A 144 -17.37 -10.26 18.51
CA THR A 144 -16.32 -10.02 17.52
C THR A 144 -16.93 -9.66 16.18
N THR A 145 -16.25 -8.81 15.41
CA THR A 145 -16.64 -8.57 14.02
C THR A 145 -16.29 -9.78 13.16
N SER A 146 -16.92 -9.88 11.99
CA SER A 146 -16.30 -10.63 10.89
C SER A 146 -14.95 -10.00 10.50
N PRO A 147 -14.02 -10.74 9.88
CA PRO A 147 -12.77 -10.19 9.39
C PRO A 147 -13.02 -9.03 8.43
N ILE A 148 -12.39 -7.89 8.70
CA ILE A 148 -12.49 -6.65 7.92
C ILE A 148 -11.24 -6.55 7.07
N SER A 149 -11.38 -6.50 5.74
CA SER A 149 -10.27 -6.36 4.81
C SER A 149 -9.65 -4.97 4.85
N LEU A 150 -8.34 -4.89 4.63
CA LEU A 150 -7.57 -3.66 4.51
C LEU A 150 -8.18 -2.69 3.48
N ASP A 151 -8.72 -3.22 2.38
CA ASP A 151 -9.36 -2.42 1.33
C ASP A 151 -10.76 -1.91 1.73
N GLU A 152 -11.42 -2.52 2.71
CA GLU A 152 -12.71 -2.06 3.22
C GLU A 152 -12.57 -0.88 4.17
N ILE A 153 -11.38 -0.66 4.72
CA ILE A 153 -11.12 0.37 5.72
C ILE A 153 -10.80 1.70 5.03
N SER A 154 -11.48 2.78 5.44
CA SER A 154 -11.17 4.14 5.02
C SER A 154 -10.26 4.86 6.01
N SER A 155 -10.44 4.64 7.32
CA SER A 155 -9.56 5.19 8.35
C SER A 155 -9.64 4.40 9.66
N ILE A 156 -8.55 4.41 10.42
CA ILE A 156 -8.50 3.92 11.79
C ILE A 156 -7.98 5.04 12.67
N ARG A 157 -8.66 5.32 13.78
CA ARG A 157 -8.24 6.35 14.75
C ARG A 157 -8.33 5.80 16.16
N PRO A 158 -7.41 6.20 17.07
CA PRO A 158 -7.56 5.84 18.47
C PRO A 158 -8.84 6.49 19.00
N LEU A 159 -9.69 5.68 19.62
CA LEU A 159 -10.79 6.22 20.42
C LEU A 159 -10.13 6.77 21.69
N GLY A 160 -10.16 8.10 21.85
CA GLY A 160 -9.57 8.76 23.01
C GLY A 160 -10.06 8.12 24.32
N PRO A 161 -9.30 8.25 25.42
CA PRO A 161 -9.72 7.70 26.71
C PRO A 161 -11.12 8.21 27.01
N HIS A 162 -12.04 7.28 27.28
CA HIS A 162 -13.39 7.62 27.72
C HIS A 162 -13.23 8.57 28.93
N PRO A 163 -13.79 9.79 28.90
CA PRO A 163 -13.74 10.66 30.07
C PRO A 163 -14.34 9.85 31.22
N ARG A 164 -13.53 9.57 32.25
CA ARG A 164 -14.05 8.97 33.47
C ARG A 164 -15.07 9.95 34.01
N SER A 165 -16.35 9.60 33.98
CA SER A 165 -17.35 10.31 34.75
C SER A 165 -16.94 10.20 36.22
N GLU A 166 -16.48 11.31 36.79
CA GLU A 166 -16.29 11.49 38.24
C GLU A 166 -17.63 11.48 38.97
#